data_AF-D5DHT5-F1
#
_entry.id   AF-D5DHT5-F1
#
_cell.length_a   1.000
_cell.length_b   1.000
_cell.length_c   1.000
_cell.angle_alpha   90.00
_cell.angle_beta   90.00
_cell.angle_gamma   90.00
#
_symmetry.space_group_name_H-M   'P 1'
#
loop_
_entity.id
_entity.type
_entity.pdbx_description
1 polymer ?
#
loop_
_entity_poly.entity_id
_entity_poly.type
_entity_poly.pdbx_seq_one_letter_code
_entity_poly.pdbx_strand_id
1 'polypeptide(L)'
;MSKAPVKNEIELQLSETHFFQLLDLIYLGNWMVTACSGVEDEHAQEYTDVEKQMFSHAEPFLEKGPFHTLNSEIMFTEEHEDSLQDIIGEYDNEVFWEALAYRMAKRDVIEQIGPIKEIKNEVFMQIFHREMEYIREFETNGIKRITIPPLQ
;
A
#
# COMPACT_ATOMS: atom_id res chain seq x y z
N MET A 1 32.84 -6.95 -36.17
CA MET A 1 31.44 -6.60 -36.43
C MET A 1 30.72 -6.61 -35.09
N SER A 2 30.42 -5.43 -34.54
CA SER A 2 29.72 -5.31 -33.26
C SER A 2 28.25 -5.65 -33.47
N LYS A 3 27.71 -6.64 -32.74
CA LYS A 3 26.28 -6.90 -32.72
C LYS A 3 25.62 -5.70 -32.04
N ALA A 4 24.67 -5.06 -32.72
CA ALA A 4 23.83 -4.04 -32.09
C ALA A 4 23.15 -4.64 -30.83
N PRO A 5 23.00 -3.87 -29.74
CA PRO A 5 22.32 -4.36 -28.55
C PRO A 5 20.89 -4.73 -28.91
N VAL A 6 20.44 -5.91 -28.45
CA VAL A 6 19.05 -6.35 -28.62
C VAL A 6 18.18 -5.40 -27.80
N LYS A 7 17.35 -4.60 -28.48
CA LYS A 7 16.30 -3.81 -27.85
C LYS A 7 15.26 -4.78 -27.30
N ASN A 8 15.30 -5.04 -26.00
CA ASN A 8 14.26 -5.79 -25.30
C ASN A 8 13.08 -4.84 -25.02
N GLU A 9 12.42 -4.38 -26.08
CA GLU A 9 11.25 -3.50 -25.96
C GLU A 9 9.96 -4.33 -25.95
N ILE A 10 9.00 -3.89 -25.14
CA ILE A 10 7.65 -4.46 -25.08
C ILE A 10 6.70 -3.42 -25.67
N GLU A 11 5.85 -3.84 -26.60
CA GLU A 11 4.75 -3.03 -27.11
C GLU A 11 3.44 -3.55 -26.51
N LEU A 12 2.67 -2.65 -25.89
CA LEU A 12 1.40 -2.96 -25.24
C LEU A 12 0.29 -2.13 -25.89
N GLN A 13 -0.72 -2.80 -26.44
CA GLN A 13 -1.91 -2.15 -26.98
C GLN A 13 -3.03 -2.20 -25.94
N LEU A 14 -3.48 -1.03 -25.50
CA LEU A 14 -4.54 -0.87 -24.51
C LEU A 14 -5.70 -0.08 -25.11
N SER A 15 -6.91 -0.35 -24.64
CA SER A 15 -8.00 0.61 -24.78
C SER A 15 -7.72 1.83 -23.90
N GLU A 16 -8.38 2.95 -24.20
CA GLU A 16 -8.30 4.15 -23.35
C GLU A 16 -8.65 3.85 -21.90
N THR A 17 -9.72 3.08 -21.66
CA THR A 17 -10.13 2.66 -20.32
C THR A 17 -9.06 1.82 -19.61
N HIS A 18 -8.46 0.84 -20.29
CA HIS A 18 -7.41 0.02 -19.68
C HIS A 18 -6.11 0.82 -19.45
N PHE A 19 -5.84 1.84 -20.26
CA PHE A 19 -4.71 2.74 -20.03
C PHE A 19 -4.92 3.58 -18.76
N PHE A 20 -6.11 4.14 -18.53
CA PHE A 20 -6.40 4.89 -17.31
C PHE A 20 -6.33 3.99 -16.07
N GLN A 21 -6.92 2.80 -16.13
CA GLN A 21 -6.84 1.81 -15.05
C GLN A 21 -5.40 1.36 -14.77
N LEU A 22 -4.55 1.29 -15.79
CA LEU A 22 -3.13 0.99 -15.59
C LEU A 22 -2.43 2.12 -14.85
N LEU A 23 -2.74 3.39 -15.16
CA LEU A 23 -2.19 4.53 -14.42
C LEU A 23 -2.69 4.57 -12.97
N ASP A 24 -3.94 4.18 -12.70
CA ASP A 24 -4.43 4.02 -11.32
C ASP A 24 -3.59 3.00 -10.56
N LEU A 25 -3.34 1.83 -11.16
CA LEU A 25 -2.52 0.77 -10.57
C LEU A 25 -1.07 1.21 -10.35
N ILE A 26 -0.50 1.99 -11.28
CA ILE A 26 0.85 2.53 -11.18
C ILE A 26 0.93 3.55 -10.04
N TYR A 27 -0.04 4.46 -9.94
CA TYR A 27 -0.10 5.44 -8.87
C TYR A 27 -0.22 4.77 -7.49
N LEU A 28 -1.16 3.82 -7.34
CA LEU A 28 -1.35 3.07 -6.09
C LEU A 28 -0.11 2.23 -5.73
N GLY A 29 0.56 1.66 -6.74
CA GLY A 29 1.80 0.91 -6.57
C GLY A 29 2.97 1.80 -6.15
N ASN A 30 3.13 2.97 -6.78
CA ASN A 30 4.16 3.93 -6.41
C ASN A 30 3.91 4.49 -5.00
N TRP A 31 2.66 4.79 -4.66
CA TRP A 31 2.27 5.16 -3.29
C TRP A 31 2.70 4.09 -2.29
N MET A 32 2.42 2.80 -2.55
CA MET A 32 2.79 1.71 -1.65
C MET A 32 4.31 1.62 -1.40
N VAL A 33 5.11 1.82 -2.45
CA VAL A 33 6.58 1.81 -2.33
C VAL A 33 7.08 3.02 -1.55
N THR A 34 6.55 4.20 -1.87
CA THR A 34 7.04 5.48 -1.35
C THR A 34 6.49 5.85 0.04
N ALA A 35 5.34 5.30 0.45
CA ALA A 35 4.62 5.69 1.66
C ALA A 35 5.41 5.50 2.97
N CYS A 36 6.35 4.55 2.99
CA CYS A 36 7.19 4.27 4.17
C CYS A 36 8.68 4.48 3.92
N SER A 37 9.08 4.87 2.71
CA SER A 37 10.47 5.16 2.40
C SER A 37 10.87 6.49 3.05
N GLY A 38 11.99 6.49 3.79
CA GLY A 38 12.63 7.73 4.21
C GLY A 38 13.06 8.56 2.98
N VAL A 39 13.44 9.82 3.20
CA VAL A 39 13.71 10.85 2.16
C VAL A 39 14.82 10.45 1.14
N GLU A 40 15.47 9.30 1.27
CA GLU A 40 16.55 8.84 0.38
C GLU A 40 16.51 7.30 0.18
N ASP A 41 15.47 6.80 -0.50
CA ASP A 41 15.41 5.39 -0.92
C ASP A 41 15.59 5.31 -2.45
N GLU A 42 16.76 4.85 -2.91
CA GLU A 42 17.06 4.71 -4.35
C GLU A 42 16.03 3.82 -5.06
N HIS A 43 15.47 2.81 -4.38
CA HIS A 43 14.43 1.98 -4.97
C HIS A 43 13.14 2.77 -5.18
N ALA A 44 12.74 3.61 -4.25
CA ALA A 44 11.55 4.45 -4.38
C ALA A 44 11.65 5.43 -5.57
N GLN A 45 12.86 5.92 -5.86
CA GLN A 45 13.11 6.77 -7.01
C GLN A 45 12.93 6.02 -8.34
N GLU A 46 13.40 4.77 -8.44
CA GLU A 46 13.22 3.95 -9.65
C GLU A 46 11.73 3.76 -10.00
N TYR A 47 10.86 3.54 -9.00
CA TYR A 47 9.41 3.43 -9.23
C TYR A 47 8.75 4.76 -9.57
N THR A 48 9.20 5.86 -8.95
CA THR A 48 8.73 7.21 -9.27
C THR A 48 9.07 7.57 -10.73
N ASP A 49 10.26 7.20 -11.22
CA ASP A 49 10.65 7.44 -12.61
C ASP A 49 9.78 6.64 -13.59
N VAL A 50 9.44 5.39 -13.23
CA VAL A 50 8.49 4.56 -14.02
C VAL A 50 7.11 5.22 -14.07
N GLU A 51 6.59 5.69 -12.94
CA GLU A 51 5.31 6.42 -12.89
C GLU A 51 5.34 7.62 -13.83
N LYS A 52 6.33 8.51 -13.68
CA LYS A 52 6.46 9.71 -14.52
C LYS A 52 6.53 9.39 -16.00
N GLN A 53 7.28 8.35 -16.38
CA GLN A 53 7.35 7.89 -17.75
C GLN A 53 5.97 7.46 -18.26
N MET A 54 5.23 6.68 -17.47
CA MET A 54 3.90 6.18 -17.87
C MET A 54 2.87 7.31 -17.98
N PHE A 55 2.87 8.27 -17.05
CA PHE A 55 2.02 9.46 -17.12
C PHE A 55 2.35 10.37 -18.31
N SER A 56 3.60 10.42 -18.77
CA SER A 56 3.96 11.20 -19.96
C SER A 56 3.19 10.75 -21.22
N HIS A 57 2.77 9.49 -21.29
CA HIS A 57 1.94 8.97 -22.38
C HIS A 57 0.48 9.41 -22.30
N ALA A 58 0.05 10.10 -21.24
CA ALA A 58 -1.30 10.61 -21.09
C ALA A 58 -1.55 11.96 -21.78
N GLU A 59 -0.54 12.57 -22.41
CA GLU A 59 -0.67 13.85 -23.13
C GLU A 59 -1.85 13.91 -24.12
N PRO A 60 -2.14 12.88 -24.93
CA PRO A 60 -3.28 12.90 -25.86
C PRO A 60 -4.65 12.91 -25.16
N PHE A 61 -4.68 12.69 -23.84
CA PHE A 61 -5.88 12.53 -23.04
C PHE A 61 -6.14 13.70 -22.09
N LEU A 62 -5.30 14.75 -22.08
CA LEU A 62 -5.44 15.91 -21.17
C LEU A 62 -6.83 16.57 -21.21
N GLU A 63 -7.48 16.62 -22.37
CA GLU A 63 -8.79 17.28 -22.54
C GLU A 63 -10.00 16.39 -22.19
N LYS A 64 -9.80 15.08 -21.99
CA LYS A 64 -10.91 14.12 -21.83
C LYS A 64 -10.74 13.11 -20.69
N GLY A 65 -9.52 12.91 -20.22
CA GLY A 65 -9.19 12.07 -19.08
C GLY A 65 -9.00 12.90 -17.80
N PRO A 66 -8.83 12.22 -16.65
CA PRO A 66 -8.66 12.87 -15.35
C PRO A 66 -7.22 13.37 -15.15
N PHE A 67 -6.67 14.11 -16.12
CA PHE A 67 -5.27 14.54 -16.10
C PHE A 67 -5.13 16.06 -16.17
N HIS A 68 -4.08 16.57 -15.55
CA HIS A 68 -3.64 17.94 -15.74
C HIS A 68 -2.12 18.03 -15.79
N THR A 69 -1.59 19.21 -16.13
CA THR A 69 -0.15 19.46 -16.16
C THR A 69 0.24 20.44 -15.06
N LEU A 70 1.22 20.05 -14.25
CA LEU A 70 1.85 20.90 -13.24
C LEU A 70 3.37 20.84 -13.43
N ASN A 71 4.03 22.00 -13.56
CA ASN A 71 5.49 22.08 -13.75
C ASN A 71 6.05 21.23 -14.92
N SER A 72 5.28 21.08 -16.02
CA SER A 72 5.60 20.22 -17.17
C SER A 72 5.50 18.71 -16.92
N GLU A 73 4.96 18.28 -15.77
CA GLU A 73 4.63 16.88 -15.49
C GLU A 73 3.12 16.67 -15.63
N ILE A 74 2.72 15.56 -16.25
CA ILE A 74 1.33 15.14 -16.34
C ILE A 74 1.01 14.31 -15.10
N MET A 75 -0.08 14.63 -14.43
CA MET A 75 -0.54 13.93 -13.24
C MET A 75 -2.06 13.89 -13.19
N PHE A 76 -2.62 13.14 -12.24
CA PHE A 76 -4.06 13.08 -12.05
C PHE A 76 -4.62 14.42 -11.57
N THR A 77 -5.88 14.71 -11.89
CA THR A 77 -6.63 15.81 -11.27
C THR A 77 -6.86 15.52 -9.79
N GLU A 78 -6.96 16.57 -8.96
CA GLU A 78 -7.25 16.45 -7.52
C GLU A 78 -8.47 15.56 -7.24
N GLU A 79 -9.58 15.72 -7.96
CA GLU A 79 -10.79 14.88 -7.81
C GLU A 79 -10.52 13.38 -8.03
N HIS A 80 -9.64 13.05 -8.97
CA HIS A 80 -9.29 11.66 -9.26
C HIS A 80 -8.30 11.11 -8.24
N GLU A 81 -7.32 11.93 -7.81
CA GLU A 81 -6.44 11.57 -6.70
C GLU A 81 -7.23 11.30 -5.42
N ASP A 82 -8.21 12.14 -5.07
CA ASP A 82 -9.08 11.94 -3.91
C ASP A 82 -9.77 10.56 -3.96
N SER A 83 -10.26 10.14 -5.13
CA SER A 83 -10.87 8.81 -5.29
C SER A 83 -9.90 7.65 -5.07
N LEU A 84 -8.62 7.83 -5.42
CA LEU A 84 -7.56 6.87 -5.16
C LEU A 84 -7.10 6.91 -3.69
N GLN A 85 -7.13 8.08 -3.07
CA GLN A 85 -6.87 8.26 -1.64
C GLN A 85 -7.95 7.59 -0.78
N ASP A 86 -9.20 7.55 -1.22
CA ASP A 86 -10.25 6.77 -0.53
C ASP A 86 -9.89 5.27 -0.50
N ILE A 87 -9.41 4.71 -1.62
CA ILE A 87 -8.97 3.30 -1.70
C ILE A 87 -7.77 3.06 -0.76
N ILE A 88 -6.80 3.97 -0.76
CA ILE A 88 -5.65 3.94 0.14
C ILE A 88 -6.11 3.99 1.60
N GLY A 89 -7.05 4.87 1.93
CA GLY A 89 -7.57 5.04 3.29
C GLY A 89 -8.31 3.81 3.80
N GLU A 90 -9.10 3.15 2.95
CA GLU A 90 -9.72 1.86 3.27
C GLU A 90 -8.67 0.79 3.56
N TYR A 91 -7.66 0.66 2.68
CA TYR A 91 -6.55 -0.27 2.87
C TYR A 91 -5.79 -0.01 4.17
N ASP A 92 -5.40 1.24 4.43
CA ASP A 92 -4.64 1.63 5.63
C ASP A 92 -5.44 1.37 6.91
N ASN A 93 -6.75 1.63 6.90
CA ASN A 93 -7.61 1.35 8.04
C ASN A 93 -7.69 -0.15 8.34
N GLU A 94 -7.93 -0.99 7.32
CA GLU A 94 -7.99 -2.45 7.50
C GLU A 94 -6.64 -3.00 8.02
N VAL A 95 -5.53 -2.61 7.37
CA VAL A 95 -4.18 -3.04 7.77
C VAL A 95 -3.86 -2.60 9.19
N PHE A 96 -4.26 -1.39 9.58
CA PHE A 96 -4.06 -0.90 10.95
C PHE A 96 -4.76 -1.81 11.97
N TRP A 97 -6.04 -2.13 11.77
CA TRP A 97 -6.83 -2.91 12.73
C TRP A 97 -6.36 -4.35 12.82
N GLU A 98 -6.09 -5.01 11.70
CA GLU A 98 -5.54 -6.37 11.68
C GLU A 98 -4.19 -6.42 12.40
N ALA A 99 -3.29 -5.50 12.04
CA ALA A 99 -1.94 -5.50 12.59
C ALA A 99 -1.91 -5.10 14.08
N LEU A 100 -2.87 -4.30 14.56
CA LEU A 100 -3.07 -4.03 15.98
C LEU A 100 -3.56 -5.28 16.72
N ALA A 101 -4.60 -5.95 16.19
CA ALA A 101 -5.16 -7.17 16.76
C ALA A 101 -4.10 -8.27 16.89
N TYR A 102 -3.34 -8.52 15.83
CA TYR A 102 -2.26 -9.49 15.83
C TYR A 102 -1.19 -9.18 16.88
N ARG A 103 -0.72 -7.93 16.95
CA ARG A 103 0.33 -7.53 17.91
C ARG A 103 -0.14 -7.66 19.35
N MET A 104 -1.39 -7.28 19.66
CA MET A 104 -1.98 -7.47 20.98
C MET A 104 -2.15 -8.96 21.32
N ALA A 105 -2.66 -9.77 20.38
CA ALA A 105 -2.81 -11.21 20.56
C ALA A 105 -1.48 -11.89 20.83
N LYS A 106 -0.46 -11.55 20.05
CA LYS A 106 0.88 -12.06 20.23
C LYS A 106 1.47 -11.69 21.59
N ARG A 107 1.33 -10.43 22.02
CA ARG A 107 1.77 -9.98 23.35
C ARG A 107 1.10 -10.82 24.44
N ASP A 108 -0.23 -10.83 24.46
CA ASP A 108 -0.99 -11.43 25.56
C ASP A 108 -0.81 -12.95 25.64
N VAL A 109 -0.71 -13.65 24.50
CA VAL A 109 -0.43 -15.09 24.48
C VAL A 109 0.99 -15.37 24.99
N ILE A 110 1.99 -14.59 24.58
CA ILE A 110 3.38 -14.75 25.05
C ILE A 110 3.50 -14.47 26.55
N GLU A 111 2.83 -13.43 27.07
CA GLU A 111 2.80 -13.14 28.50
C GLU A 111 2.16 -14.26 29.32
N GLN A 112 1.11 -14.91 28.78
CA GLN A 112 0.43 -16.03 29.44
C GLN A 112 1.28 -17.31 29.52
N ILE A 113 1.99 -17.65 28.43
CA ILE A 113 2.79 -18.88 28.36
C ILE A 113 4.21 -18.72 28.94
N GLY A 114 4.67 -17.48 29.10
CA GLY A 114 6.04 -17.16 29.51
C GLY A 114 7.06 -17.21 28.36
N PRO A 115 8.35 -17.03 28.66
CA PRO A 115 9.38 -16.94 27.63
C PRO A 115 9.50 -18.23 26.81
N ILE A 116 9.36 -18.10 25.49
CA ILE A 116 9.50 -19.20 24.52
C ILE A 116 10.71 -18.97 23.62
N LYS A 117 11.38 -20.05 23.21
CA LYS A 117 12.48 -19.99 22.23
C LYS A 117 11.99 -19.85 20.79
N GLU A 118 10.80 -20.37 20.50
CA GLU A 118 10.22 -20.42 19.16
C GLU A 118 8.69 -20.53 19.25
N ILE A 119 7.99 -19.92 18.28
CA ILE A 119 6.53 -20.03 18.14
C ILE A 119 6.22 -21.34 17.41
N LYS A 120 5.74 -22.35 18.14
CA LYS A 120 5.24 -23.61 17.56
C LYS A 120 3.80 -23.43 17.06
N ASN A 121 3.32 -24.39 16.25
CA ASN A 121 1.95 -24.38 15.71
C ASN A 121 0.87 -24.18 16.76
N GLU A 122 0.99 -24.80 17.94
CA GLU A 122 0.01 -24.63 19.03
C GLU A 122 -0.07 -23.18 19.53
N VAL A 123 1.07 -22.50 19.64
CA VAL A 123 1.14 -21.09 20.05
C VAL A 123 0.63 -20.19 18.93
N PHE A 124 0.99 -20.49 17.69
CA PHE A 124 0.47 -19.77 16.52
C PHE A 124 -1.06 -19.82 16.45
N MET A 125 -1.66 -21.00 16.65
CA MET A 125 -3.11 -21.15 16.68
C MET A 125 -3.76 -20.39 17.84
N GLN A 126 -3.11 -20.30 19.01
CA GLN A 126 -3.60 -19.48 20.13
C GLN A 126 -3.57 -17.99 19.80
N ILE A 127 -2.49 -17.50 19.18
CA ILE A 127 -2.37 -16.12 18.71
C ILE A 127 -3.48 -15.82 17.71
N PHE A 128 -3.67 -16.67 16.70
CA PHE A 128 -4.71 -16.51 15.70
C PHE A 128 -6.13 -16.45 16.32
N HIS A 129 -6.44 -17.36 17.26
CA HIS A 129 -7.75 -17.30 17.93
C HIS A 129 -7.95 -16.01 18.72
N ARG A 130 -6.92 -15.57 19.46
CA ARG A 130 -6.96 -14.32 20.23
C ARG A 130 -7.04 -13.09 19.33
N GLU A 131 -6.37 -13.10 18.19
CA GLU A 131 -6.45 -12.05 17.18
C GLU A 131 -7.89 -11.91 16.66
N MET A 132 -8.55 -13.02 16.33
CA MET A 132 -9.96 -13.01 15.92
C MET A 132 -10.91 -12.51 17.03
N GLU A 133 -10.58 -12.73 18.31
CA GLU A 133 -11.32 -12.14 19.43
C GLU A 133 -11.16 -10.61 19.46
N TYR A 134 -9.95 -10.10 19.23
CA TYR A 134 -9.72 -8.65 19.19
C TYR A 134 -10.36 -7.98 17.98
N ILE A 135 -10.29 -8.58 16.78
CA ILE A 135 -10.97 -8.04 15.59
C ILE A 135 -12.46 -7.83 15.89
N ARG A 136 -13.15 -8.85 16.42
CA ARG A 136 -14.57 -8.73 16.81
C ARG A 136 -14.83 -7.66 17.87
N GLU A 137 -13.92 -7.53 18.83
CA GLU A 137 -14.03 -6.47 19.85
C GLU A 137 -13.87 -5.08 19.23
N PHE A 138 -12.94 -4.89 18.29
CA PHE A 138 -12.71 -3.62 17.61
C PHE A 138 -13.87 -3.25 16.69
N GLU A 139 -14.42 -4.20 15.93
CA GLU A 139 -15.62 -3.99 15.11
C GLU A 139 -16.82 -3.53 15.95
N THR A 140 -16.97 -4.09 17.16
CA THR A 140 -18.13 -3.81 18.02
C THR A 140 -17.94 -2.55 18.87
N ASN A 141 -16.74 -2.35 19.41
CA ASN A 141 -16.48 -1.38 20.48
C ASN A 141 -15.45 -0.31 20.11
N GLY A 142 -14.78 -0.43 18.95
CA GLY A 142 -13.67 0.43 18.55
C GLY A 142 -12.58 0.46 19.61
N ILE A 143 -12.07 1.66 19.92
CA ILE A 143 -11.01 1.85 20.92
C ILE A 143 -11.49 1.88 22.37
N LYS A 144 -12.81 1.80 22.63
CA LYS A 144 -13.38 2.09 23.96
C LYS A 144 -12.82 1.22 25.08
N ARG A 145 -12.40 0.00 24.77
CA ARG A 145 -11.86 -0.98 25.73
C ARG A 145 -10.39 -1.30 25.53
N ILE A 146 -9.71 -0.54 24.67
CA ILE A 146 -8.27 -0.68 24.51
C ILE A 146 -7.60 0.02 25.69
N THR A 147 -6.84 -0.74 26.48
CA THR A 147 -6.07 -0.21 27.61
C THR A 147 -4.59 -0.17 27.26
N ILE A 148 -3.99 1.01 27.33
CA ILE A 148 -2.54 1.19 27.23
C ILE A 148 -1.98 1.26 28.65
N PRO A 149 -0.98 0.43 29.00
CA PRO A 149 -0.30 0.55 30.28
C PRO A 149 0.25 1.97 30.50
N PRO A 150 0.41 2.43 31.75
CA PRO A 150 1.03 3.71 32.02
C PRO A 150 2.39 3.82 31.31
N LEU A 151 2.63 4.96 30.65
CA LEU A 151 3.93 5.28 30.07
C LEU A 151 4.95 5.33 31.22
N GLN A 152 6.06 4.62 31.05
CA GLN A 152 7.18 4.61 32.00
C GLN A 152 8.07 5.84 31.81
#